data_AF-A4V716-F1
#
_entry.id   AF-A4V716-F1
#
_cell.length_a   1.000
_cell.length_b   1.000
_cell.length_c   1.000
_cell.angle_alpha   90.00
_cell.angle_beta   90.00
_cell.angle_gamma   90.00
#
_symmetry.space_group_name_H-M   'P 1'
#
loop_
_entity.id
_entity.type
_entity.pdbx_description
1 polymer ?
#
loop_
_entity_poly.entity_id
_entity_poly.type
_entity_poly.pdbx_seq_one_letter_code
_entity_poly.pdbx_strand_id
1 'polypeptide(L)'
;MTKPAERTRKILFLDEFVEVDTYQPVHWPEKQELVAGRFPLNPTLRRCFDQTPNEDRESLETEHWWDLPFIISRDWECCVEIIKSIQAQHREQANDYVISDDELEAKIQAEKLRWFAEFPDGVRYDVRCLDGGAWDRSTWWGCSGSLDEAAKLAEAGPAWRSKLS
;
A
#
# COMPACT_ATOMS: atom_id res chain seq x y z
N MET A 1 -21.43 -15.60 28.14
CA MET A 1 -20.60 -14.40 27.87
C MET A 1 -19.47 -14.84 26.95
N THR A 2 -19.57 -14.49 25.67
CA THR A 2 -18.51 -14.79 24.70
C THR A 2 -17.31 -13.90 25.00
N LYS A 3 -16.13 -14.51 25.17
CA LYS A 3 -14.87 -13.78 25.30
C LYS A 3 -14.77 -12.82 24.11
N PRO A 4 -14.43 -11.52 24.29
CA PRO A 4 -14.21 -10.65 23.15
C PRO A 4 -13.15 -11.29 22.24
N ALA A 5 -13.41 -11.31 20.94
CA ALA A 5 -12.49 -11.89 19.97
C ALA A 5 -11.10 -11.26 20.16
N GLU A 6 -10.07 -12.12 20.23
CA GLU A 6 -8.69 -11.67 20.30
C GLU A 6 -8.40 -10.83 19.06
N ARG A 7 -8.02 -9.57 19.31
CA ARG A 7 -7.78 -8.59 18.24
C ARG A 7 -6.40 -8.74 17.62
N THR A 8 -5.55 -9.56 18.23
CA THR A 8 -4.18 -9.80 17.81
C THR A 8 -3.84 -11.28 17.91
N ARG A 9 -2.87 -11.71 17.10
CA ARG A 9 -2.27 -13.04 17.07
C ARG A 9 -0.76 -12.91 16.92
N LYS A 10 -0.02 -13.98 17.22
CA LYS A 10 1.43 -14.02 17.06
C LYS A 10 1.82 -14.80 15.82
N ILE A 11 2.78 -14.27 15.06
CA ILE A 11 3.40 -14.94 13.92
C ILE A 11 4.91 -14.99 14.15
N LEU A 12 5.60 -15.95 13.53
CA LEU A 12 7.05 -16.06 13.61
C LEU A 12 7.68 -15.29 12.45
N PHE A 13 8.42 -14.23 12.74
CA PHE A 13 9.10 -13.40 11.75
C PHE A 13 10.58 -13.28 12.10
N LEU A 14 11.46 -13.76 11.21
CA LEU A 14 12.92 -13.76 11.39
C LEU A 14 13.33 -14.25 12.80
N ASP A 15 12.81 -15.41 13.20
CA ASP A 15 13.05 -16.06 14.49
C ASP A 15 12.45 -15.37 15.73
N GLU A 16 11.68 -14.29 15.57
CA GLU A 16 10.99 -13.61 16.66
C GLU A 16 9.47 -13.68 16.51
N PHE A 17 8.76 -13.84 17.63
CA PHE A 17 7.30 -13.75 17.63
C PHE A 17 6.86 -12.29 17.64
N VAL A 18 6.23 -11.86 16.56
CA VAL A 18 5.65 -10.51 16.44
C VAL A 18 4.14 -10.56 16.56
N GLU A 19 3.57 -9.52 17.17
CA GLU A 19 2.13 -9.38 17.32
C GLU A 19 1.54 -8.68 16.09
N VAL A 20 0.53 -9.31 15.49
CA VAL A 20 -0.21 -8.78 14.34
C VAL A 20 -1.70 -8.83 14.61
N ASP A 21 -2.46 -7.91 14.02
CA ASP A 21 -3.91 -7.90 14.19
C ASP A 21 -4.54 -9.14 13.55
N THR A 22 -5.73 -9.53 14.02
CA THR A 22 -6.55 -10.57 13.40
C THR A 22 -7.38 -10.01 12.24
N TYR A 23 -7.69 -10.85 11.25
CA TYR A 23 -8.48 -10.47 10.08
C TYR A 23 -9.97 -10.34 10.43
N GLN A 24 -10.51 -9.13 10.29
CA GLN A 24 -11.88 -8.77 10.67
C GLN A 24 -12.75 -8.43 9.45
N PRO A 25 -14.10 -8.46 9.57
CA PRO A 25 -15.02 -8.11 8.50
C PRO A 25 -14.80 -6.73 7.86
N VAL A 26 -14.28 -5.76 8.60
CA VAL A 26 -13.96 -4.43 8.06
C VAL A 26 -12.87 -4.48 6.97
N HIS A 27 -12.08 -5.55 6.89
CA HIS A 27 -11.05 -5.77 5.88
C HIS A 27 -11.54 -6.56 4.67
N TRP A 28 -12.80 -7.00 4.63
CA TRP A 28 -13.28 -7.81 3.52
C TRP A 28 -13.49 -6.96 2.26
N PRO A 29 -13.13 -7.43 1.05
CA PRO A 29 -13.30 -6.69 -0.20
C PRO A 29 -14.72 -6.15 -0.42
N GLU A 30 -15.73 -6.97 -0.13
CA GLU A 30 -17.16 -6.63 -0.23
C GLU A 30 -17.63 -5.53 0.75
N LYS A 31 -16.81 -5.18 1.74
CA LYS A 31 -17.05 -4.09 2.69
C LYS A 31 -16.31 -2.81 2.33
N GLN A 32 -15.56 -2.81 1.23
CA GLN A 32 -14.80 -1.66 0.77
C GLN A 32 -15.62 -0.83 -0.23
N GLU A 33 -15.22 0.43 -0.39
CA GLU A 33 -15.63 1.22 -1.54
C GLU A 33 -15.02 0.62 -2.81
N LEU A 34 -15.81 0.49 -3.88
CA LEU A 34 -15.40 -0.16 -5.12
C LEU A 34 -15.35 0.83 -6.28
N VAL A 35 -14.28 0.75 -7.06
CA VAL A 35 -14.14 1.39 -8.37
C VAL A 35 -14.50 0.38 -9.45
N ALA A 36 -15.24 0.83 -10.46
CA ALA A 36 -15.78 -0.01 -11.54
C ALA A 36 -16.60 -1.23 -11.03
N GLY A 37 -17.15 -1.12 -9.81
CA GLY A 37 -17.92 -2.21 -9.17
C GLY A 37 -17.10 -3.44 -8.79
N ARG A 38 -15.76 -3.38 -8.83
CA ARG A 38 -14.89 -4.55 -8.63
C ARG A 38 -13.68 -4.30 -7.75
N PHE A 39 -12.97 -3.19 -7.93
CA PHE A 39 -11.65 -2.99 -7.32
C PHE A 39 -11.76 -2.11 -6.07
N PRO A 40 -11.32 -2.59 -4.89
CA PRO A 40 -11.33 -1.77 -3.68
C PRO A 40 -10.52 -0.49 -3.83
N LEU A 41 -11.09 0.66 -3.45
CA LEU A 41 -10.42 1.95 -3.39
C LEU A 41 -10.11 2.30 -1.94
N ASN A 42 -8.84 2.62 -1.67
CA ASN A 42 -8.32 2.91 -0.33
C ASN A 42 -8.82 1.90 0.72
N PRO A 43 -8.69 0.59 0.46
CA PRO A 43 -9.27 -0.41 1.35
C PRO A 43 -8.69 -0.28 2.76
N THR A 44 -9.56 -0.53 3.75
CA THR A 44 -9.13 -0.67 5.14
C THR A 44 -8.46 -2.03 5.31
N LEU A 45 -7.19 -2.12 4.93
CA LEU A 45 -6.38 -3.34 5.09
C LEU A 45 -6.05 -3.58 6.57
N ARG A 46 -5.76 -4.84 6.90
CA ARG A 46 -5.28 -5.21 8.23
C ARG A 46 -3.97 -4.48 8.56
N ARG A 47 -3.75 -4.16 9.83
CA ARG A 47 -2.45 -3.63 10.26
C ARG A 47 -1.34 -4.61 9.88
N CYS A 48 -0.22 -4.08 9.38
CA CYS A 48 0.90 -4.89 8.89
C CYS A 48 0.56 -5.79 7.68
N PHE A 49 -0.50 -5.49 6.91
CA PHE A 49 -0.85 -6.24 5.70
C PHE A 49 0.33 -6.39 4.73
N ASP A 50 1.04 -5.29 4.41
CA ASP A 50 2.22 -5.27 3.53
C ASP A 50 3.54 -5.62 4.27
N GLN A 51 3.45 -6.28 5.42
CA GLN A 51 4.58 -6.77 6.22
C GLN A 51 4.39 -8.21 6.68
N THR A 52 3.21 -8.79 6.43
CA THR A 52 2.87 -10.14 6.90
C THR A 52 3.31 -11.16 5.84
N PRO A 53 4.19 -12.12 6.17
CA PRO A 53 4.57 -13.19 5.26
C PRO A 53 3.35 -13.93 4.72
N ASN A 54 3.34 -14.29 3.44
CA ASN A 54 2.18 -14.90 2.78
C ASN A 54 1.76 -16.23 3.44
N GLU A 55 2.73 -17.02 3.91
CA GLU A 55 2.49 -18.29 4.60
C GLU A 55 1.87 -18.12 5.98
N ASP A 56 2.08 -16.96 6.61
CA ASP A 56 1.54 -16.66 7.94
C ASP A 56 0.16 -16.03 7.90
N ARG A 57 -0.36 -15.61 6.74
CA ARG A 57 -1.67 -14.95 6.60
C ARG A 57 -2.80 -15.88 7.03
N GLU A 58 -3.86 -15.29 7.57
CA GLU A 58 -5.09 -16.04 7.85
C GLU A 58 -5.70 -16.52 6.53
N SER A 59 -6.16 -17.77 6.47
CA SER A 59 -6.65 -18.38 5.22
C SER A 59 -7.72 -17.55 4.53
N LEU A 60 -8.62 -16.93 5.31
CA LEU A 60 -9.68 -16.08 4.80
C LEU A 60 -9.16 -14.71 4.28
N GLU A 61 -8.05 -14.20 4.81
CA GLU A 61 -7.40 -12.99 4.27
C GLU A 61 -6.81 -13.31 2.89
N THR A 62 -6.12 -14.45 2.77
CA THR A 62 -5.58 -14.92 1.49
C THR A 62 -6.68 -15.19 0.48
N GLU A 63 -7.76 -15.89 0.85
CA GLU A 63 -8.90 -16.16 -0.05
C GLU A 63 -9.51 -14.88 -0.62
N HIS A 64 -9.64 -13.84 0.20
CA HIS A 64 -10.23 -12.57 -0.23
C HIS A 64 -9.32 -11.71 -1.09
N TRP A 65 -8.03 -11.64 -0.74
CA TRP A 65 -7.12 -10.62 -1.30
C TRP A 65 -6.14 -11.17 -2.32
N TRP A 66 -5.94 -12.49 -2.36
CA TRP A 66 -5.02 -13.09 -3.32
C TRP A 66 -5.52 -12.88 -4.75
N ASP A 67 -4.65 -12.35 -5.61
CA ASP A 67 -4.95 -11.97 -6.98
C ASP A 67 -6.13 -10.99 -7.15
N LEU A 68 -6.50 -10.28 -6.08
CA LEU A 68 -7.45 -9.17 -6.12
C LEU A 68 -6.68 -7.84 -6.14
N PRO A 69 -6.68 -7.10 -7.26
CA PRO A 69 -6.06 -5.78 -7.32
C PRO A 69 -6.90 -4.77 -6.54
N PHE A 70 -6.21 -3.80 -5.94
CA PHE A 70 -6.82 -2.67 -5.25
C PHE A 70 -6.07 -1.38 -5.58
N ILE A 71 -6.75 -0.26 -5.34
CA ILE A 71 -6.29 1.08 -5.71
C ILE A 71 -6.04 1.89 -4.45
N ILE A 72 -4.90 2.57 -4.37
CA ILE A 72 -4.57 3.54 -3.32
C ILE A 72 -4.44 4.92 -3.95
N SER A 73 -5.28 5.87 -3.53
CA SER A 73 -5.10 7.27 -3.90
C SER A 73 -4.02 7.92 -3.03
N ARG A 74 -3.18 8.73 -3.63
CA ARG A 74 -2.21 9.60 -2.97
C ARG A 74 -2.39 11.00 -3.52
N ASP A 75 -2.62 11.95 -2.63
CA ASP A 75 -2.52 13.37 -2.97
C ASP A 75 -1.08 13.87 -2.76
N TRP A 76 -0.86 15.11 -3.17
CA TRP A 76 0.43 15.77 -3.01
C TRP A 76 0.80 15.92 -1.53
N GLU A 77 -0.17 16.21 -0.66
CA GLU A 77 0.01 16.39 0.77
C GLU A 77 0.59 15.12 1.42
N CYS A 78 0.05 13.94 1.11
CA CYS A 78 0.60 12.65 1.54
C CYS A 78 2.06 12.47 1.10
N CYS A 79 2.41 12.92 -0.11
CA CYS A 79 3.78 12.84 -0.62
C CYS A 79 4.73 13.72 0.22
N VAL A 80 4.32 14.94 0.55
CA VAL A 80 5.08 15.86 1.40
C VAL A 80 5.28 15.28 2.80
N GLU A 81 4.24 14.70 3.39
CA GLU A 81 4.33 14.06 4.71
C GLU A 81 5.33 12.91 4.72
N ILE A 82 5.34 12.06 3.69
CA ILE A 82 6.32 10.98 3.54
C ILE A 82 7.74 11.53 3.44
N ILE A 83 7.97 12.55 2.59
CA ILE A 83 9.30 13.16 2.43
C ILE A 83 9.81 13.71 3.76
N LYS A 84 8.96 14.43 4.51
CA LYS A 84 9.31 14.99 5.82
C LYS A 84 9.54 13.91 6.88
N SER A 85 8.69 12.87 6.90
CA SER A 85 8.81 11.75 7.85
C SER A 85 10.13 10.99 7.64
N ILE A 86 10.50 10.71 6.40
CA ILE A 86 11.77 10.06 6.06
C ILE A 86 12.95 10.90 6.56
N GLN A 87 12.92 12.22 6.35
CA GLN A 87 13.98 13.09 6.86
C GLN A 87 14.02 13.18 8.39
N ALA A 88 12.87 13.16 9.05
CA ALA A 88 12.82 13.08 10.51
C ALA A 88 13.47 11.78 11.03
N GLN A 89 13.19 10.65 10.38
CA GLN A 89 13.83 9.36 10.72
C GLN A 89 15.33 9.37 10.48
N HIS A 90 15.79 9.95 9.36
CA HIS A 90 17.22 10.10 9.08
C HIS A 90 17.93 10.94 10.16
N ARG A 91 17.29 12.02 10.62
CA ARG A 91 17.79 12.87 11.72
C ARG A 91 17.85 12.11 13.04
N GLU A 92 16.81 11.36 13.38
CA GLU A 92 16.78 10.53 14.59
C GLU A 92 17.88 9.46 14.58
N GLN A 93 18.11 8.84 13.42
CA GLN A 93 19.16 7.84 13.23
C GLN A 93 20.56 8.44 13.04
N ALA A 94 20.66 9.77 12.92
CA ALA A 94 21.89 10.49 12.59
C ALA A 94 22.67 9.86 11.43
N ASN A 95 21.96 9.48 10.35
CA ASN A 95 22.54 8.77 9.21
C ASN A 95 23.00 9.73 8.09
N ASP A 96 23.70 9.18 7.08
CA ASP A 96 24.31 9.95 5.99
C ASP A 96 23.31 10.61 5.01
N TYR A 97 22.00 10.37 5.18
CA TYR A 97 20.95 10.91 4.32
C TYR A 97 20.26 12.15 4.91
N VAL A 98 20.74 12.64 6.07
CA VAL A 98 20.27 13.90 6.67
C VAL A 98 20.66 15.06 5.76
N ILE A 99 19.65 15.85 5.36
CA ILE A 99 19.84 17.10 4.62
C ILE A 99 19.36 18.30 5.45
N SER A 100 19.85 19.48 5.08
CA SER A 100 19.42 20.75 5.68
C SER A 100 17.94 21.05 5.39
N ASP A 101 17.35 21.94 6.19
CA ASP A 101 15.95 22.35 5.97
C ASP A 101 15.75 23.06 4.61
N ASP A 102 16.74 23.85 4.17
CA ASP A 102 16.71 24.52 2.86
C ASP A 102 16.77 23.50 1.71
N GLU A 103 17.62 22.48 1.81
CA GLU A 103 17.68 21.39 0.82
C GLU A 103 16.40 20.56 0.80
N LEU A 104 15.80 20.31 1.96
CA LEU A 104 14.51 19.62 2.07
C LEU A 104 13.39 20.41 1.39
N GLU A 105 13.32 21.72 1.60
CA GLU A 105 12.32 22.57 0.94
C GLU A 105 12.55 22.60 -0.57
N ALA A 106 13.80 22.76 -1.03
CA ALA A 106 14.14 22.70 -2.45
C ALA A 106 13.75 21.35 -3.08
N LYS A 107 13.96 20.24 -2.37
CA LYS A 107 13.52 18.90 -2.79
C LYS A 107 12.00 18.85 -2.92
N ILE A 108 11.26 19.32 -1.91
CA ILE A 108 9.79 19.34 -1.92
C ILE A 108 9.28 20.13 -3.13
N GLN A 109 9.85 21.30 -3.43
CA GLN A 109 9.44 22.09 -4.61
C GLN A 109 9.75 21.38 -5.93
N ALA A 110 10.91 20.74 -6.05
CA ALA A 110 11.27 19.97 -7.24
C ALA A 110 10.33 18.77 -7.46
N GLU A 111 10.00 18.03 -6.39
CA GLU A 111 9.03 16.93 -6.47
C GLU A 111 7.62 17.45 -6.78
N LYS A 112 7.25 18.64 -6.27
CA LYS A 112 5.95 19.26 -6.57
C LYS A 112 5.78 19.52 -8.07
N LEU A 113 6.80 20.12 -8.69
CA LEU A 113 6.78 20.40 -10.12
C LEU A 113 6.63 19.12 -10.95
N ARG A 114 7.36 18.06 -10.57
CA ARG A 114 7.24 16.74 -11.21
C ARG A 114 5.86 16.13 -11.01
N TRP A 115 5.36 16.18 -9.78
CA TRP A 115 4.06 15.62 -9.40
C TRP A 115 2.93 16.21 -10.22
N PHE A 116 2.82 17.55 -10.27
CA PHE A 116 1.74 18.21 -11.01
C PHE A 116 1.95 18.20 -12.53
N ALA A 117 3.16 17.94 -13.02
CA ALA A 117 3.38 17.67 -14.44
C ALA A 117 2.84 16.29 -14.86
N GLU A 118 2.93 15.29 -13.99
CA GLU A 118 2.48 13.92 -14.25
C GLU A 118 1.01 13.69 -13.85
N PHE A 119 0.58 14.32 -12.75
CA PHE A 119 -0.77 14.23 -12.16
C PHE A 119 -1.35 15.64 -11.99
N PRO A 120 -1.86 16.27 -13.06
CA PRO A 120 -2.33 17.66 -13.04
C PRO A 120 -3.43 17.94 -12.02
N ASP A 121 -4.29 16.95 -11.73
CA ASP A 121 -5.35 17.04 -10.73
C ASP A 121 -4.84 16.89 -9.28
N GLY A 122 -3.54 16.67 -9.11
CA GLY A 122 -2.89 16.55 -7.81
C GLY A 122 -3.03 15.19 -7.14
N VAL A 123 -3.72 14.23 -7.76
CA VAL A 123 -3.95 12.89 -7.22
C VAL A 123 -3.34 11.82 -8.13
N ARG A 124 -2.62 10.88 -7.52
CA ARG A 124 -2.09 9.67 -8.13
C ARG A 124 -2.79 8.45 -7.57
N TYR A 125 -3.14 7.49 -8.43
CA TYR A 125 -3.76 6.23 -8.06
C TYR A 125 -2.77 5.09 -8.29
N ASP A 126 -2.26 4.49 -7.22
CA ASP A 126 -1.38 3.34 -7.25
C ASP A 126 -2.23 2.05 -7.31
N VAL A 127 -1.96 1.17 -8.28
CA VAL A 127 -2.59 -0.15 -8.36
C VAL A 127 -1.65 -1.17 -7.72
N ARG A 128 -2.18 -1.95 -6.79
CA ARG A 128 -1.43 -2.99 -6.07
C ARG A 128 -2.20 -4.30 -6.05
N CYS A 129 -1.51 -5.42 -5.91
CA CYS A 129 -2.14 -6.73 -5.78
C CYS A 129 -1.30 -7.67 -4.90
N LEU A 130 -1.97 -8.45 -4.06
CA LEU A 130 -1.33 -9.54 -3.32
C LEU A 130 -1.29 -10.77 -4.24
N ASP A 131 -0.19 -10.97 -4.96
CA ASP A 131 -0.07 -11.97 -6.04
C ASP A 131 1.18 -12.86 -5.92
N GLY A 132 1.89 -12.77 -4.79
CA GLY A 132 3.12 -13.52 -4.56
C GLY A 132 4.37 -12.96 -5.25
N GLY A 133 4.28 -11.79 -5.91
CA GLY A 133 5.47 -11.10 -6.43
C GLY A 133 6.48 -10.68 -5.35
N ALA A 134 6.01 -10.53 -4.10
CA ALA A 134 6.83 -10.46 -2.91
C ALA A 134 6.34 -11.47 -1.86
N TRP A 135 7.23 -11.86 -0.97
CA TRP A 135 6.96 -12.87 0.07
C TRP A 135 6.07 -12.34 1.21
N ASP A 136 5.99 -11.03 1.41
CA ASP A 136 5.35 -10.37 2.57
C ASP A 136 4.39 -9.21 2.24
N ARG A 137 4.31 -8.78 0.98
CA ARG A 137 3.58 -7.56 0.60
C ARG A 137 2.92 -7.64 -0.76
N SER A 138 1.96 -6.74 -0.98
CA SER A 138 1.38 -6.50 -2.29
C SER A 138 2.42 -5.96 -3.27
N THR A 139 2.36 -6.47 -4.50
CA THR A 139 3.16 -6.01 -5.63
C THR A 139 2.56 -4.73 -6.20
N TRP A 140 3.41 -3.75 -6.53
CA TRP A 140 2.98 -2.56 -7.24
C TRP A 140 2.87 -2.85 -8.74
N TRP A 141 1.67 -2.67 -9.29
CA TRP A 141 1.39 -2.93 -10.71
C TRP A 141 1.58 -1.70 -11.59
N GLY A 142 1.56 -0.50 -10.99
CA GLY A 142 1.75 0.77 -11.67
C GLY A 142 0.90 1.87 -11.04
N CYS A 143 0.87 3.03 -11.67
CA CYS A 143 0.06 4.16 -11.23
C CYS A 143 -0.57 4.92 -12.41
N SER A 144 -1.59 5.71 -12.09
CA SER A 144 -2.33 6.54 -13.03
C SER A 144 -2.76 7.87 -12.40
N GLY A 145 -2.99 8.90 -13.21
CA GLY A 145 -3.61 10.17 -12.78
C GLY A 145 -5.14 10.15 -12.71
N SER A 146 -5.81 9.05 -13.08
CA SER A 146 -7.27 8.91 -12.98
C SER A 146 -7.70 7.53 -12.49
N LEU A 147 -8.87 7.47 -11.84
CA LEU A 147 -9.49 6.23 -11.38
C LEU A 147 -9.85 5.28 -12.52
N ASP A 148 -10.35 5.81 -13.64
CA ASP A 148 -10.72 5.00 -14.81
C ASP A 148 -9.52 4.24 -15.38
N GLU A 149 -8.39 4.92 -15.57
CA GLU A 149 -7.17 4.28 -16.06
C GLU A 149 -6.54 3.35 -15.01
N ALA A 150 -6.67 3.67 -13.71
CA ALA A 150 -6.26 2.75 -12.64
C ALA A 150 -7.10 1.46 -12.65
N ALA A 151 -8.40 1.56 -12.88
CA ALA A 151 -9.29 0.39 -13.02
C ALA A 151 -8.95 -0.44 -14.26
N LYS A 152 -8.63 0.19 -15.39
CA LYS A 152 -8.14 -0.52 -16.59
C LYS A 152 -6.82 -1.25 -16.32
N LEU A 153 -5.90 -0.63 -15.60
CA LEU A 153 -4.64 -1.26 -15.20
C LEU A 153 -4.88 -2.44 -14.23
N ALA A 154 -5.81 -2.30 -13.29
CA ALA A 154 -6.21 -3.37 -12.39
C ALA A 154 -6.84 -4.55 -13.14
N GLU A 155 -7.64 -4.29 -14.18
CA GLU A 155 -8.24 -5.34 -15.02
C GLU A 155 -7.21 -6.04 -15.91
N ALA A 156 -6.33 -5.27 -16.57
CA ALA A 156 -5.35 -5.81 -17.51
C ALA A 156 -4.16 -6.51 -16.81
N GLY A 157 -3.83 -6.08 -15.59
CA GLY A 157 -2.61 -6.46 -14.91
C GLY A 157 -1.36 -5.78 -15.52
N PRO A 158 -0.20 -5.92 -14.87
CA PRO A 158 1.04 -5.31 -15.32
C PRO A 158 1.64 -6.12 -16.47
N ALA A 159 2.31 -5.43 -17.39
CA ALA A 159 2.82 -6.02 -18.64
C ALA A 159 3.82 -7.19 -18.45
N TRP A 160 4.43 -7.33 -17.28
CA TRP A 160 5.32 -8.45 -16.96
C TRP A 160 4.55 -9.72 -16.59
N ARG A 161 3.30 -9.62 -16.16
CA ARG A 161 2.46 -10.76 -15.74
C ARG A 161 1.82 -11.47 -16.94
N SER A 162 1.45 -10.72 -17.99
CA SER A 162 0.86 -11.25 -19.22
C SER A 162 1.82 -12.06 -20.10
N LYS A 163 3.11 -12.14 -19.75
CA LYS A 163 4.14 -12.90 -20.49
C LYS A 163 4.34 -14.32 -19.95
N LEU A 164 3.59 -14.72 -18.92
CA LEU A 164 3.69 -16.03 -18.26
C LEU A 164 2.54 -16.98 -18.64
N SER A 165 1.61 -16.54 -19.49
CA SER A 165 0.51 -17.33 -20.04
C SER A 165 0.83 -17.89 -21.43
#